data_AF-A0A127CKE1-F1
#
_entry.id   AF-A0A127CKE1-F1
#
_cell.length_a   1.000
_cell.length_b   1.000
_cell.length_c   1.000
_cell.angle_alpha   90.00
_cell.angle_beta   90.00
_cell.angle_gamma   90.00
#
_symmetry.space_group_name_H-M   'P 1'
#
loop_
_entity.id
_entity.type
_entity.pdbx_description
1 polymer ?
#
loop_
_entity_poly.entity_id
_entity_poly.type
_entity_poly.pdbx_seq_one_letter_code
_entity_poly.pdbx_strand_id
1 'polypeptide(L)'
;MTVLTLGSAAAMADDDKIMVFGGDTYASGTTTVLNQDSPRNAFVAGATARLDGSVGRDALLAGARVRSNASVNGDLYAAGFSVKIDGTVAGDLSAAGADIEIGPRAAVSGNARLAAGSVEINAPIAGSLLVGSGDLTLNAAVSGDVRIMGDEIAFGPDAAIGGTLTYYAPDEVAIPESVIAADKVTYRKLTPKPASEEAPEPEVVSDTTVVASFISMLVFMLALATVFLLLAPQRTEAARARLITRPFASLGYGFVALSTLFGAVPLALMTLIAIPLIPFIILATVALWTLAYLLAVYALSWWLVTSIRPLKPSLVNRLLAIAGGLVLMSLLHYLPFFGWIANIIVVLLGFGAMAALCGQGMLARRARRKADVVETPPPHPPAAAAADPTDPPDEPPRA
;
A
#
# COMPACT_ATOMS: atom_id res chain seq x y z
N MET A 1 11.19 4.20 -2.29
CA MET A 1 10.44 4.15 -1.03
C MET A 1 11.30 4.51 0.18
N THR A 2 12.60 4.17 0.20
CA THR A 2 13.53 4.42 1.33
C THR A 2 13.88 5.90 1.58
N VAL A 3 13.94 6.73 0.54
CA VAL A 3 14.20 8.19 0.67
C VAL A 3 13.01 8.93 1.30
N LEU A 4 11.78 8.48 1.00
CA LEU A 4 10.55 9.08 1.53
C LEU A 4 10.33 8.81 3.02
N THR A 5 10.87 7.71 3.56
CA THR A 5 10.72 7.35 4.97
C THR A 5 11.72 8.02 5.91
N LEU A 6 12.80 8.61 5.39
CA LEU A 6 13.84 9.27 6.19
C LEU A 6 13.73 10.80 6.19
N GLY A 7 13.08 11.41 5.17
CA GLY A 7 12.70 12.82 5.22
C GLY A 7 11.78 13.18 6.40
N SER A 8 11.07 12.18 6.94
CA SER A 8 10.22 12.30 8.13
C SER A 8 11.01 12.64 9.40
N ALA A 9 12.29 12.23 9.49
CA ALA A 9 13.13 12.48 10.66
C ALA A 9 13.67 13.92 10.65
N ALA A 10 13.99 14.48 9.47
CA ALA A 10 14.33 15.90 9.34
C ALA A 10 13.14 16.78 9.72
N ALA A 11 11.90 16.38 9.40
CA ALA A 11 10.69 17.11 9.79
C ALA A 11 10.42 17.17 11.31
N MET A 12 11.19 16.45 12.14
CA MET A 12 11.13 16.58 13.60
C MET A 12 11.97 17.74 14.15
N ALA A 13 12.85 18.34 13.32
CA ALA A 13 13.53 19.56 13.69
C ALA A 13 12.55 20.75 13.58
N ASP A 14 12.54 21.58 14.62
CA ASP A 14 11.78 22.84 14.66
C ASP A 14 12.31 23.78 13.56
N ASP A 15 11.44 24.61 12.98
CA ASP A 15 11.82 25.56 11.91
C ASP A 15 13.06 26.36 12.38
N ASP A 16 14.16 26.29 11.63
CA ASP A 16 15.48 26.91 11.91
C ASP A 16 16.30 26.36 13.09
N LYS A 17 15.97 25.19 13.66
CA LYS A 17 16.81 24.55 14.70
C LYS A 17 17.45 23.25 14.24
N ILE A 18 18.75 23.15 14.43
CA ILE A 18 19.49 21.89 14.28
C ILE A 18 19.20 21.00 15.48
N MET A 19 18.75 19.77 15.24
CA MET A 19 18.55 18.75 16.26
C MET A 19 19.66 17.71 16.16
N VAL A 20 20.27 17.35 17.29
CA VAL A 20 21.24 16.25 17.37
C VAL A 20 20.66 15.14 18.22
N PHE A 21 20.60 13.92 17.67
CA PHE A 21 20.07 12.75 18.38
C PHE A 21 20.84 11.49 17.99
N GLY A 22 21.32 10.73 18.98
CA GLY A 22 22.06 9.48 18.72
C GLY A 22 23.36 9.65 17.91
N GLY A 23 23.92 10.86 17.87
CA GLY A 23 25.08 11.23 17.06
C GLY A 23 24.76 11.65 15.62
N ASP A 24 23.49 11.55 15.21
CA ASP A 24 23.00 12.04 13.93
C ASP A 24 22.52 13.50 14.05
N THR A 25 22.66 14.26 12.98
CA THR A 25 22.30 15.68 12.93
C THR A 25 21.17 15.90 11.94
N TYR A 26 20.11 16.56 12.39
CA TYR A 26 18.90 16.83 11.63
C TYR A 26 18.72 18.35 11.51
N ALA A 27 18.44 18.83 10.31
CA ALA A 27 18.17 20.22 10.05
C ALA A 27 17.00 20.34 9.07
N SER A 28 16.01 21.17 9.41
CA SER A 28 14.88 21.47 8.53
C SER A 28 14.44 22.92 8.62
N GLY A 29 13.84 23.40 7.54
CA GLY A 29 13.24 24.73 7.45
C GLY A 29 13.06 25.16 6.00
N THR A 30 12.73 26.42 5.76
CA THR A 30 12.58 26.94 4.39
C THR A 30 13.94 27.07 3.69
N THR A 31 14.93 27.64 4.37
CA THR A 31 16.32 27.73 3.89
C THR A 31 17.24 27.15 4.94
N THR A 32 17.64 25.90 4.74
CA THR A 32 18.37 25.12 5.72
C THR A 32 19.85 25.07 5.33
N VAL A 33 20.72 25.53 6.22
CA VAL A 33 22.18 25.42 6.06
C VAL A 33 22.77 24.68 7.26
N LEU A 34 23.28 23.47 7.02
CA LEU A 34 23.99 22.69 8.04
C LEU A 34 25.50 22.99 7.95
N ASN A 35 25.96 23.94 8.78
CA ASN A 35 27.37 24.37 8.84
C ASN A 35 28.22 23.58 9.84
N GLN A 36 27.59 22.98 10.86
CA GLN A 36 28.31 22.18 11.86
C GLN A 36 28.55 20.76 11.34
N ASP A 37 29.65 20.16 11.77
CA ASP A 37 29.95 18.76 11.49
C ASP A 37 28.89 17.83 12.11
N SER A 38 28.55 16.77 11.39
CA SER A 38 27.77 15.65 11.92
C SER A 38 28.68 14.46 12.21
N PRO A 39 28.83 14.03 13.48
CA PRO A 39 29.69 12.90 13.84
C PRO A 39 29.30 11.57 13.17
N ARG A 40 28.02 11.40 12.85
CA ARG A 40 27.48 10.22 12.15
C ARG A 40 26.75 10.67 10.90
N ASN A 41 25.42 10.60 10.87
CA ASN A 41 24.63 10.90 9.68
C ASN A 41 24.11 12.34 9.69
N ALA A 42 23.92 12.93 8.51
CA ALA A 42 23.28 14.24 8.38
C ALA A 42 21.96 14.11 7.59
N PHE A 43 20.90 14.73 8.10
CA PHE A 43 19.59 14.79 7.44
C PHE A 43 19.21 16.26 7.27
N VAL A 44 19.23 16.76 6.04
CA VAL A 44 18.99 18.17 5.74
C VAL A 44 17.81 18.30 4.78
N ALA A 45 16.73 18.93 5.22
CA ALA A 45 15.54 19.12 4.39
C ALA A 45 15.12 20.59 4.32
N GLY A 46 14.56 21.03 3.20
CA GLY A 46 13.98 22.38 3.09
C GLY A 46 13.68 22.80 1.66
N ALA A 47 13.14 24.01 1.44
CA ALA A 47 13.02 24.51 0.06
C ALA A 47 14.42 24.72 -0.56
N THR A 48 15.36 25.22 0.24
CA THR A 48 16.80 25.18 -0.05
C THR A 48 17.50 24.38 1.04
N ALA A 49 18.22 23.32 0.68
CA ALA A 49 18.99 22.48 1.60
C ALA A 49 20.48 22.56 1.24
N ARG A 50 21.29 23.04 2.19
CA ARG A 50 22.73 23.21 2.02
C ARG A 50 23.49 22.50 3.13
N LEU A 51 24.50 21.71 2.75
CA LEU A 51 25.39 21.00 3.67
C LEU A 51 26.83 21.49 3.47
N ASP A 52 27.38 22.11 4.50
CA ASP A 52 28.75 22.64 4.52
C ASP A 52 29.64 21.93 5.56
N GLY A 53 29.07 21.49 6.68
CA GLY A 53 29.78 20.73 7.71
C GLY A 53 30.03 19.28 7.29
N SER A 54 31.18 18.74 7.68
CA SER A 54 31.58 17.37 7.34
C SER A 54 30.65 16.32 7.98
N VAL A 55 30.51 15.17 7.33
CA VAL A 55 29.61 14.10 7.78
C VAL A 55 30.41 12.81 7.97
N GLY A 56 30.42 12.29 9.19
CA GLY A 56 31.21 11.12 9.57
C GLY A 56 30.75 9.82 8.91
N ARG A 57 29.51 9.76 8.43
CA ARG A 57 28.92 8.63 7.70
C ARG A 57 28.05 9.15 6.55
N ASP A 58 26.75 8.93 6.60
CA ASP A 58 25.86 9.12 5.46
C ASP A 58 25.12 10.46 5.52
N ALA A 59 24.90 11.09 4.37
CA ALA A 59 24.18 12.35 4.26
C ALA A 59 22.93 12.18 3.39
N LEU A 60 21.79 12.64 3.88
CA LEU A 60 20.54 12.72 3.14
C LEU A 60 20.11 14.18 3.02
N LEU A 61 19.96 14.65 1.78
CA LEU A 61 19.48 16.00 1.48
C LEU A 61 18.24 15.95 0.60
N ALA A 62 17.24 16.75 0.96
CA ALA A 62 16.01 16.87 0.18
C ALA A 62 15.54 18.32 0.10
N GLY A 63 15.20 18.81 -1.10
CA GLY A 63 14.65 20.14 -1.25
C GLY A 63 14.36 20.56 -2.67
N ALA A 64 13.90 21.80 -2.91
CA ALA A 64 13.81 22.30 -4.29
C ALA A 64 15.22 22.59 -4.85
N ARG A 65 16.09 23.20 -4.04
CA ARG A 65 17.52 23.37 -4.35
C ARG A 65 18.38 22.67 -3.30
N VAL A 66 19.23 21.76 -3.74
CA VAL A 66 20.12 20.98 -2.87
C VAL A 66 21.57 21.32 -3.22
N ARG A 67 22.38 21.64 -2.22
CA ARG A 67 23.83 21.84 -2.39
C ARG A 67 24.63 21.12 -1.32
N SER A 68 25.52 20.23 -1.71
CA SER A 68 26.49 19.59 -0.81
C SER A 68 27.90 20.08 -1.13
N ASN A 69 28.48 20.88 -0.23
CA ASN A 69 29.90 21.26 -0.27
C ASN A 69 30.76 20.41 0.68
N ALA A 70 30.12 19.67 1.57
CA ALA A 70 30.78 18.95 2.65
C ALA A 70 31.51 17.70 2.16
N SER A 71 32.51 17.28 2.93
CA SER A 71 33.05 15.92 2.84
C SER A 71 32.13 14.95 3.59
N VAL A 72 31.67 13.92 2.88
CA VAL A 72 30.80 12.85 3.38
C VAL A 72 31.61 11.55 3.38
N ASN A 73 31.89 11.01 4.57
CA ASN A 73 32.74 9.82 4.73
C ASN A 73 32.02 8.49 4.42
N GLY A 74 30.71 8.52 4.22
CA GLY A 74 29.88 7.41 3.76
C GLY A 74 29.13 7.78 2.48
N ASP A 75 27.85 7.40 2.43
CA ASP A 75 27.01 7.58 1.24
C ASP A 75 26.34 8.96 1.21
N LEU A 76 26.14 9.52 0.01
CA LEU A 76 25.39 10.75 -0.21
C LEU A 76 24.11 10.46 -1.00
N TYR A 77 22.97 10.81 -0.41
CA TYR A 77 21.66 10.76 -1.06
C TYR A 77 21.11 12.19 -1.21
N ALA A 78 20.86 12.63 -2.44
CA ALA A 78 20.41 13.99 -2.71
C ALA A 78 19.22 14.02 -3.67
N ALA A 79 18.11 14.63 -3.26
CA ALA A 79 16.92 14.73 -4.11
C ALA A 79 16.40 16.17 -4.16
N GLY A 80 16.20 16.71 -5.37
CA GLY A 80 15.59 18.02 -5.52
C GLY A 80 15.30 18.43 -6.94
N PHE A 81 14.79 19.65 -7.16
CA PHE A 81 14.65 20.16 -8.54
C PHE A 81 16.04 20.43 -9.14
N SER A 82 16.91 21.11 -8.38
CA SER A 82 18.32 21.33 -8.75
C SER A 82 19.23 20.78 -7.64
N VAL A 83 20.19 19.93 -8.03
CA VAL A 83 21.15 19.29 -7.11
C VAL A 83 22.57 19.63 -7.54
N LYS A 84 23.34 20.25 -6.65
CA LYS A 84 24.77 20.55 -6.88
C LYS A 84 25.65 19.88 -5.83
N ILE A 85 26.64 19.12 -6.27
CA ILE A 85 27.58 18.40 -5.40
C ILE A 85 28.99 18.90 -5.70
N ASP A 86 29.60 19.54 -4.72
CA ASP A 86 30.91 20.18 -4.79
C ASP A 86 31.93 19.55 -3.81
N GLY A 87 31.45 18.74 -2.85
CA GLY A 87 32.27 18.08 -1.84
C GLY A 87 32.59 16.61 -2.17
N THR A 88 33.46 16.00 -1.37
CA THR A 88 33.85 14.59 -1.56
C THR A 88 32.84 13.63 -0.95
N VAL A 89 32.61 12.49 -1.61
CA VAL A 89 31.77 11.39 -1.15
C VAL A 89 32.62 10.13 -1.13
N ALA A 90 32.95 9.63 0.05
CA ALA A 90 33.82 8.46 0.19
C ALA A 90 33.08 7.12 -0.07
N GLY A 91 31.76 7.11 0.02
CA GLY A 91 30.90 5.98 -0.34
C GLY A 91 30.22 6.17 -1.71
N ASP A 92 28.98 5.68 -1.80
CA ASP A 92 28.15 5.78 -3.00
C ASP A 92 27.40 7.13 -3.05
N LEU A 93 27.22 7.66 -4.26
CA LEU A 93 26.37 8.82 -4.54
C LEU A 93 25.06 8.35 -5.20
N SER A 94 23.92 8.73 -4.66
CA SER A 94 22.61 8.59 -5.29
C SER A 94 21.92 9.94 -5.37
N ALA A 95 21.65 10.45 -6.58
CA ALA A 95 21.00 11.74 -6.75
C ALA A 95 19.87 11.71 -7.78
N ALA A 96 18.81 12.49 -7.52
CA ALA A 96 17.68 12.63 -8.43
C ALA A 96 17.18 14.08 -8.52
N GLY A 97 16.86 14.55 -9.73
CA GLY A 97 16.28 15.89 -9.90
C GLY A 97 15.87 16.27 -11.32
N ALA A 98 15.63 17.56 -11.57
CA ALA A 98 15.52 18.08 -12.93
C ALA A 98 16.92 18.35 -13.50
N ASP A 99 17.80 18.92 -12.67
CA ASP A 99 19.19 19.23 -12.98
C ASP A 99 20.12 18.66 -11.89
N ILE A 100 21.17 17.93 -12.29
CA ILE A 100 22.24 17.46 -11.40
C ILE A 100 23.59 17.94 -11.93
N GLU A 101 24.36 18.62 -11.07
CA GLU A 101 25.74 19.03 -11.35
C GLU A 101 26.67 18.42 -10.30
N ILE A 102 27.61 17.57 -10.73
CA ILE A 102 28.75 17.13 -9.91
C ILE A 102 29.94 18.01 -10.31
N GLY A 103 30.24 19.01 -9.50
CA GLY A 103 31.24 20.03 -9.77
C GLY A 103 32.68 19.50 -9.70
N PRO A 104 33.66 20.22 -10.27
CA PRO A 104 35.05 19.76 -10.41
C PRO A 104 35.84 19.62 -9.09
N ARG A 105 35.30 20.15 -7.99
CA ARG A 105 35.88 19.99 -6.64
C ARG A 105 35.39 18.72 -5.92
N ALA A 106 34.35 18.09 -6.44
CA ALA A 106 33.84 16.85 -5.89
C ALA A 106 34.75 15.67 -6.26
N ALA A 107 34.53 14.55 -5.58
CA ALA A 107 35.06 13.24 -5.96
C ALA A 107 34.17 12.18 -5.34
N VAL A 108 33.84 11.13 -6.09
CA VAL A 108 33.03 9.99 -5.59
C VAL A 108 33.92 8.75 -5.56
N SER A 109 34.23 8.24 -4.37
CA SER A 109 35.08 7.06 -4.22
C SER A 109 34.34 5.74 -4.45
N GLY A 110 33.01 5.72 -4.28
CA GLY A 110 32.15 4.59 -4.61
C GLY A 110 31.46 4.74 -5.98
N ASN A 111 30.26 4.19 -6.08
CA ASN A 111 29.44 4.22 -7.29
C ASN A 111 28.53 5.45 -7.32
N ALA A 112 28.18 5.91 -8.52
CA ALA A 112 27.23 7.00 -8.72
C ALA A 112 25.95 6.49 -9.42
N ARG A 113 24.78 6.82 -8.86
CA ARG A 113 23.45 6.54 -9.42
C ARG A 113 22.69 7.84 -9.57
N LEU A 114 22.49 8.29 -10.81
CA LEU A 114 21.96 9.62 -11.12
C LEU A 114 20.72 9.51 -12.00
N ALA A 115 19.70 10.32 -11.72
CA ALA A 115 18.50 10.41 -12.55
C ALA A 115 18.00 11.86 -12.64
N ALA A 116 18.13 12.50 -13.81
CA ALA A 116 17.64 13.86 -14.01
C ALA A 116 17.34 14.21 -15.47
N GLY A 117 16.66 15.32 -15.72
CA GLY A 117 16.50 15.84 -17.10
C GLY A 117 17.87 16.17 -17.71
N SER A 118 18.68 16.92 -16.98
CA SER A 118 20.06 17.25 -17.33
C SER A 118 21.04 16.79 -16.24
N VAL A 119 22.15 16.18 -16.65
CA VAL A 119 23.24 15.74 -15.78
C VAL A 119 24.59 16.21 -16.31
N GLU A 120 25.35 16.93 -15.49
CA GLU A 120 26.72 17.33 -15.78
C GLU A 120 27.68 16.74 -14.73
N ILE A 121 28.70 15.99 -15.18
CA ILE A 121 29.67 15.31 -14.32
C ILE A 121 31.07 15.83 -14.63
N ASN A 122 31.60 16.67 -13.74
CA ASN A 122 32.92 17.29 -13.86
C ASN A 122 33.97 16.74 -12.87
N ALA A 123 33.65 15.66 -12.16
CA ALA A 123 34.50 15.10 -11.12
C ALA A 123 34.65 13.57 -11.24
N PRO A 124 35.80 13.03 -10.79
CA PRO A 124 36.11 11.61 -10.95
C PRO A 124 35.20 10.73 -10.08
N ILE A 125 34.84 9.57 -10.64
CA ILE A 125 34.08 8.50 -9.98
C ILE A 125 34.95 7.24 -9.98
N ALA A 126 35.36 6.78 -8.80
CA ALA A 126 36.24 5.62 -8.67
C ALA A 126 35.50 4.27 -8.77
N GLY A 127 34.19 4.24 -8.55
CA GLY A 127 33.33 3.09 -8.82
C GLY A 127 32.69 3.12 -10.21
N SER A 128 31.51 2.53 -10.30
CA SER A 128 30.70 2.48 -11.52
C SER A 128 29.67 3.61 -11.57
N LEU A 129 29.30 4.03 -12.77
CA LEU A 129 28.28 5.06 -13.02
C LEU A 129 27.03 4.43 -13.66
N LEU A 130 25.88 4.67 -13.04
CA LEU A 130 24.57 4.44 -13.63
C LEU A 130 23.84 5.77 -13.72
N VAL A 131 23.50 6.20 -14.94
CA VAL A 131 22.83 7.49 -15.16
C VAL A 131 21.68 7.34 -16.14
N GLY A 132 20.53 7.93 -15.77
CA GLY A 132 19.40 8.15 -16.66
C GLY A 132 19.17 9.65 -16.83
N SER A 133 19.29 10.17 -18.05
CA SER A 133 19.06 11.59 -18.31
C SER A 133 18.64 11.91 -19.73
N GLY A 134 17.89 13.00 -19.93
CA GLY A 134 17.65 13.51 -21.28
C GLY A 134 18.97 13.97 -21.89
N ASP A 135 19.65 14.87 -21.19
CA ASP A 135 20.95 15.44 -21.58
C ASP A 135 22.03 15.04 -20.58
N LEU A 136 23.09 14.36 -21.04
CA LEU A 136 24.26 14.00 -20.23
C LEU A 136 25.52 14.63 -20.80
N THR A 137 26.28 15.31 -19.94
CA THR A 137 27.68 15.66 -20.21
C THR A 137 28.60 15.00 -19.19
N LEU A 138 29.48 14.11 -19.65
CA LEU A 138 30.53 13.51 -18.84
C LEU A 138 31.88 14.14 -19.19
N ASN A 139 32.48 14.87 -18.24
CA ASN A 139 33.77 15.57 -18.39
C ASN A 139 34.82 15.07 -17.39
N ALA A 140 34.72 13.80 -16.96
CA ALA A 140 35.64 13.26 -15.96
C ALA A 140 35.83 11.75 -16.11
N ALA A 141 36.86 11.23 -15.43
CA ALA A 141 37.17 9.81 -15.41
C ALA A 141 36.20 9.01 -14.52
N VAL A 142 35.68 7.91 -15.06
CA VAL A 142 34.98 6.85 -14.33
C VAL A 142 35.83 5.59 -14.38
N SER A 143 36.27 5.09 -13.22
CA SER A 143 37.19 3.95 -13.17
C SER A 143 36.50 2.61 -13.45
N GLY A 144 35.22 2.48 -13.09
CA GLY A 144 34.42 1.28 -13.25
C GLY A 144 33.59 1.23 -14.54
N ASP A 145 32.50 0.47 -14.49
CA ASP A 145 31.55 0.33 -15.59
C ASP A 145 30.61 1.53 -15.67
N VAL A 146 30.22 1.89 -16.89
CA VAL A 146 29.31 3.01 -17.17
C VAL A 146 28.07 2.49 -17.89
N ARG A 147 26.90 2.75 -17.31
CA ARG A 147 25.60 2.52 -17.94
C ARG A 147 24.82 3.82 -18.05
N ILE A 148 24.49 4.20 -19.29
CA ILE A 148 23.79 5.44 -19.61
C ILE A 148 22.47 5.11 -20.28
N MET A 149 21.40 5.78 -19.87
CA MET A 149 20.15 5.84 -20.61
C MET A 149 19.86 7.32 -20.87
N GLY A 150 19.87 7.74 -22.13
CA GLY A 150 19.59 9.14 -22.44
C GLY A 150 19.46 9.48 -23.91
N ASP A 151 18.96 10.69 -24.16
CA ASP A 151 18.65 11.17 -25.52
C ASP A 151 19.89 11.82 -26.14
N GLU A 152 20.50 12.77 -25.43
CA GLU A 152 21.73 13.46 -25.82
C GLU A 152 22.86 13.10 -24.86
N ILE A 153 23.95 12.53 -25.38
CA ILE A 153 25.13 12.13 -24.58
C ILE A 153 26.36 12.80 -25.17
N ALA A 154 27.05 13.58 -24.35
CA ALA A 154 28.29 14.27 -24.69
C ALA A 154 29.43 13.82 -23.77
N PHE A 155 30.62 13.63 -24.37
CA PHE A 155 31.85 13.34 -23.64
C PHE A 155 32.82 14.52 -23.81
N GLY A 156 33.26 15.07 -22.69
CA GLY A 156 34.26 16.13 -22.66
C GLY A 156 35.69 15.65 -22.88
N PRO A 157 36.66 16.58 -22.90
CA PRO A 157 38.06 16.28 -23.16
C PRO A 157 38.70 15.40 -22.08
N ASP A 158 38.23 15.50 -20.82
CA ASP A 158 38.75 14.76 -19.67
C ASP A 158 37.94 13.49 -19.36
N ALA A 159 36.98 13.14 -20.23
CA ALA A 159 36.18 11.93 -20.07
C ALA A 159 37.03 10.69 -20.35
N ALA A 160 37.02 9.74 -19.42
CA ALA A 160 37.70 8.45 -19.56
C ALA A 160 36.92 7.36 -18.84
N ILE A 161 36.80 6.17 -19.42
CA ILE A 161 36.08 5.03 -18.82
C ILE A 161 37.02 3.83 -18.71
N GLY A 162 37.28 3.41 -17.47
CA GLY A 162 38.19 2.29 -17.17
C GLY A 162 37.58 0.90 -17.37
N GLY A 163 36.26 0.78 -17.19
CA GLY A 163 35.51 -0.47 -17.36
C GLY A 163 34.89 -0.63 -18.76
N THR A 164 33.62 -0.98 -18.80
CA THR A 164 32.80 -1.11 -20.01
C THR A 164 31.79 0.01 -20.12
N LEU A 165 31.39 0.37 -21.34
CA LEU A 165 30.33 1.34 -21.61
C LEU A 165 29.13 0.63 -22.23
N THR A 166 27.99 0.65 -21.56
CA THR A 166 26.69 0.30 -22.15
C THR A 166 25.80 1.52 -22.20
N TYR A 167 25.39 1.98 -23.37
CA TYR A 167 24.46 3.11 -23.47
C TYR A 167 23.22 2.77 -24.27
N TYR A 168 22.12 3.40 -23.87
CA TYR A 168 20.84 3.34 -24.54
C TYR A 168 20.46 4.75 -24.98
N ALA A 169 20.39 4.98 -26.29
CA ALA A 169 20.04 6.26 -26.89
C ALA A 169 19.21 6.05 -28.17
N PRO A 170 18.43 7.07 -28.61
CA PRO A 170 17.67 7.00 -29.86
C PRO A 170 18.55 6.72 -31.08
N ASP A 171 19.72 7.35 -31.11
CA ASP A 171 20.73 7.23 -32.17
C ASP A 171 22.11 6.92 -31.60
N GLU A 172 23.01 6.45 -32.46
CA GLU A 172 24.37 6.11 -32.07
C GLU A 172 25.19 7.39 -31.81
N VAL A 173 25.92 7.42 -30.69
CA VAL A 173 26.71 8.58 -30.27
C VAL A 173 28.16 8.39 -30.68
N ALA A 174 28.78 9.43 -31.24
CA ALA A 174 30.20 9.40 -31.57
C ALA A 174 31.05 9.44 -30.29
N ILE A 175 31.70 8.31 -29.96
CA ILE A 175 32.55 8.18 -28.77
C ILE A 175 34.02 8.26 -29.20
N PRO A 176 34.80 9.25 -28.74
CA PRO A 176 36.22 9.34 -29.04
C PRO A 176 37.01 8.16 -28.45
N GLU A 177 38.06 7.70 -29.14
CA GLU A 177 38.98 6.66 -28.63
C GLU A 177 39.67 7.06 -27.31
N SER A 178 39.79 8.36 -27.03
CA SER A 178 40.32 8.88 -25.76
C SER A 178 39.43 8.57 -24.57
N VAL A 179 38.12 8.37 -24.79
CA VAL A 179 37.15 8.08 -23.74
C VAL A 179 37.18 6.59 -23.39
N ILE A 180 37.07 5.73 -24.40
CA ILE A 180 37.07 4.27 -24.25
C ILE A 180 37.37 3.59 -25.59
N ALA A 181 38.01 2.43 -25.56
CA ALA A 181 38.20 1.61 -26.75
C ALA A 181 36.86 1.05 -27.28
N ALA A 182 36.68 1.06 -28.60
CA ALA A 182 35.42 0.71 -29.25
C ALA A 182 34.93 -0.72 -28.96
N ASP A 183 35.84 -1.66 -28.68
CA ASP A 183 35.53 -3.06 -28.34
C ASP A 183 34.88 -3.24 -26.95
N LYS A 184 34.95 -2.20 -26.10
CA LYS A 184 34.30 -2.17 -24.78
C LYS A 184 32.98 -1.41 -24.76
N VAL A 185 32.49 -0.98 -25.93
CA VAL A 185 31.25 -0.21 -26.08
C VAL A 185 30.12 -1.13 -26.55
N THR A 186 29.00 -1.11 -25.82
CA THR A 186 27.75 -1.77 -26.20
C THR A 186 26.66 -0.72 -26.37
N TYR A 187 26.31 -0.44 -27.62
CA TYR A 187 25.16 0.37 -27.97
C TYR A 187 23.89 -0.49 -27.98
N ARG A 188 22.82 0.01 -27.38
CA ARG A 188 21.48 -0.53 -27.54
C ARG A 188 20.56 0.60 -27.98
N LYS A 189 19.95 0.45 -29.14
CA LYS A 189 18.95 1.42 -29.60
C LYS A 189 17.85 1.52 -28.56
N LEU A 190 17.71 2.70 -27.98
CA LEU A 190 16.52 3.07 -27.23
C LEU A 190 15.48 3.34 -28.30
N THR A 191 14.85 2.29 -28.82
CA THR A 191 13.65 2.48 -29.61
C THR A 191 12.72 3.21 -28.66
N PRO A 192 12.32 4.47 -28.93
CA PRO A 192 11.17 5.01 -28.26
C PRO A 192 10.12 3.97 -28.60
N LYS A 193 9.68 3.21 -27.61
CA LYS A 193 8.44 2.49 -27.76
C LYS A 193 7.50 3.62 -28.18
N PRO A 194 6.95 3.65 -29.40
CA PRO A 194 5.88 4.60 -29.65
C PRO A 194 4.93 4.39 -28.48
N ALA A 195 4.36 5.45 -27.93
CA ALA A 195 3.38 5.31 -26.85
C ALA A 195 2.34 4.19 -27.13
N SER A 196 2.19 3.82 -28.41
CA SER A 196 1.50 2.67 -29.01
C SER A 196 2.02 1.22 -28.80
N GLU A 197 2.99 0.91 -27.94
CA GLU A 197 3.03 -0.43 -27.32
C GLU A 197 2.86 -0.29 -25.80
N GLU A 198 1.60 -0.28 -25.42
CA GLU A 198 1.02 -0.44 -24.10
C GLU A 198 1.86 -1.25 -23.08
N ALA A 199 2.46 -0.58 -22.09
CA ALA A 199 1.86 -0.76 -20.76
C ALA A 199 0.48 -0.13 -20.94
N PRO A 200 -0.65 -0.84 -20.73
CA PRO A 200 -1.96 -0.40 -21.19
C PRO A 200 -2.02 1.09 -20.93
N GLU A 201 -2.07 1.89 -22.01
CA GLU A 201 -2.39 3.30 -21.88
C GLU A 201 -3.60 3.32 -20.94
N PRO A 202 -3.74 4.26 -19.99
CA PRO A 202 -5.07 4.49 -19.46
C PRO A 202 -5.88 4.76 -20.71
N GLU A 203 -6.62 3.74 -21.16
CA GLU A 203 -7.56 3.80 -22.26
C GLU A 203 -8.20 5.14 -22.03
N VAL A 204 -8.13 6.07 -22.99
CA VAL A 204 -8.88 7.31 -22.85
C VAL A 204 -10.31 6.82 -22.89
N VAL A 205 -10.79 6.45 -21.70
CA VAL A 205 -12.07 5.84 -21.47
C VAL A 205 -12.94 6.99 -21.86
N SER A 206 -13.49 6.93 -23.07
CA SER A 206 -14.42 7.93 -23.57
C SER A 206 -15.37 8.23 -22.41
N ASP A 207 -15.75 9.49 -22.21
CA ASP A 207 -16.68 9.86 -21.13
C ASP A 207 -17.91 8.91 -21.14
N THR A 208 -18.29 8.43 -22.33
CA THR A 208 -19.32 7.38 -22.53
C THR A 208 -18.96 6.03 -21.92
N THR A 209 -17.73 5.54 -22.01
CA THR A 209 -17.25 4.28 -21.44
C THR A 209 -17.07 4.40 -19.91
N VAL A 210 -16.69 5.57 -19.38
CA VAL A 210 -16.65 5.82 -17.93
C VAL A 210 -18.06 5.79 -17.37
N VAL A 211 -18.99 6.50 -18.02
CA VAL A 211 -20.40 6.52 -17.63
C VAL A 211 -21.04 5.14 -17.81
N ALA A 212 -20.76 4.43 -18.91
CA ALA A 212 -21.29 3.08 -19.14
C ALA A 212 -20.79 2.07 -18.10
N SER A 213 -19.49 2.06 -17.80
CA SER A 213 -18.93 1.17 -16.77
C SER A 213 -19.50 1.48 -15.38
N PHE A 214 -19.68 2.77 -15.04
CA PHE A 214 -20.36 3.18 -13.83
C PHE A 214 -21.81 2.68 -13.77
N ILE A 215 -22.58 2.86 -14.85
CA ILE A 215 -23.97 2.38 -14.95
C ILE A 215 -24.04 0.86 -14.85
N SER A 216 -23.17 0.13 -15.55
CA SER A 216 -23.11 -1.34 -15.50
C SER A 216 -22.80 -1.83 -14.09
N MET A 217 -21.84 -1.19 -13.40
CA MET A 217 -21.53 -1.51 -12.00
C MET A 217 -22.70 -1.20 -11.07
N LEU A 218 -23.39 -0.07 -11.26
CA LEU A 218 -24.58 0.30 -10.48
C LEU A 218 -25.71 -0.72 -10.66
N VAL A 219 -25.99 -1.13 -11.91
CA VAL A 219 -27.01 -2.14 -12.22
C VAL A 219 -26.65 -3.49 -11.59
N PHE A 220 -25.38 -3.91 -11.69
CA PHE A 220 -24.91 -5.15 -11.06
C PHE A 220 -25.07 -5.12 -9.53
N MET A 221 -24.69 -4.02 -8.88
CA MET A 221 -24.89 -3.84 -7.44
C MET A 221 -26.36 -3.83 -7.03
N LEU A 222 -27.24 -3.22 -7.83
CA LEU A 222 -28.68 -3.23 -7.59
C LEU A 222 -29.31 -4.60 -7.80
N ALA A 223 -28.82 -5.38 -8.77
CA ALA A 223 -29.23 -6.78 -8.96
C ALA A 223 -28.85 -7.61 -7.72
N LEU A 224 -27.63 -7.46 -7.21
CA LEU A 224 -27.18 -8.15 -6.00
C LEU A 224 -27.97 -7.70 -4.76
N ALA A 225 -28.25 -6.40 -4.63
CA ALA A 225 -29.11 -5.86 -3.58
C ALA A 225 -30.53 -6.43 -3.65
N THR A 226 -31.07 -6.61 -4.86
CA THR A 226 -32.39 -7.21 -5.08
C THR A 226 -32.40 -8.66 -4.61
N VAL A 227 -31.42 -9.47 -5.03
CA VAL A 227 -31.25 -10.86 -4.56
C VAL A 227 -31.15 -10.90 -3.04
N PHE A 228 -30.33 -10.03 -2.45
CA PHE A 228 -30.15 -9.95 -1.00
C PHE A 228 -31.43 -9.59 -0.24
N LEU A 229 -32.23 -8.64 -0.77
CA LEU A 229 -33.50 -8.23 -0.18
C LEU A 229 -34.60 -9.29 -0.31
N LEU A 230 -34.60 -10.08 -1.39
CA LEU A 230 -35.61 -11.11 -1.64
C LEU A 230 -35.29 -12.44 -0.95
N LEU A 231 -34.02 -12.82 -0.86
CA LEU A 231 -33.60 -14.10 -0.29
C LEU A 231 -33.70 -14.10 1.25
N ALA A 232 -33.45 -12.96 1.89
CA ALA A 232 -33.40 -12.85 3.34
C ALA A 232 -34.06 -11.58 3.91
N PRO A 233 -35.32 -11.24 3.54
CA PRO A 233 -35.95 -9.95 3.83
C PRO A 233 -35.97 -9.63 5.34
N GLN A 234 -36.36 -10.58 6.18
CA GLN A 234 -36.44 -10.38 7.62
C GLN A 234 -35.07 -10.14 8.26
N ARG A 235 -34.03 -10.84 7.78
CA ARG A 235 -32.67 -10.69 8.31
C ARG A 235 -32.08 -9.36 7.90
N THR A 236 -32.27 -8.94 6.65
CA THR A 236 -31.79 -7.65 6.15
C THR A 236 -32.45 -6.48 6.90
N GLU A 237 -33.75 -6.57 7.16
CA GLU A 237 -34.48 -5.59 7.99
C GLU A 237 -33.96 -5.52 9.43
N ALA A 238 -33.77 -6.68 10.08
CA ALA A 238 -33.24 -6.76 11.43
C ALA A 238 -31.82 -6.20 11.52
N ALA A 239 -31.00 -6.48 10.51
CA ALA A 239 -29.62 -6.00 10.43
C ALA A 239 -29.59 -4.48 10.23
N ARG A 240 -30.43 -3.96 9.33
CA ARG A 240 -30.61 -2.53 9.09
C ARG A 240 -31.03 -1.80 10.37
N ALA A 241 -32.07 -2.28 11.03
CA ALA A 241 -32.60 -1.68 12.25
C ALA A 241 -31.53 -1.65 13.36
N ARG A 242 -30.77 -2.74 13.51
CA ARG A 242 -29.67 -2.81 14.47
C ARG A 242 -28.55 -1.82 14.15
N LEU A 243 -28.16 -1.72 12.88
CA LEU A 243 -27.10 -0.82 12.44
C LEU A 243 -27.42 0.63 12.83
N ILE A 244 -28.65 1.09 12.57
CA ILE A 244 -29.08 2.45 12.89
C ILE A 244 -29.28 2.67 14.39
N THR A 245 -29.80 1.67 15.13
CA THR A 245 -30.04 1.82 16.58
C THR A 245 -28.78 1.68 17.42
N ARG A 246 -27.79 0.91 16.96
CA ARG A 246 -26.53 0.65 17.68
C ARG A 246 -25.32 0.70 16.72
N PRO A 247 -25.02 1.88 16.15
CA PRO A 247 -23.97 2.04 15.14
C PRO A 247 -22.58 1.72 15.70
N PHE A 248 -22.23 2.24 16.89
CA PHE A 248 -20.93 1.98 17.51
C PHE A 248 -20.71 0.51 17.89
N ALA A 249 -21.75 -0.17 18.36
CA ALA A 249 -21.66 -1.61 18.63
C ALA A 249 -21.46 -2.39 17.32
N SER A 250 -22.16 -2.01 16.25
CA SER A 250 -21.97 -2.59 14.92
C SER A 250 -20.53 -2.35 14.44
N LEU A 251 -19.99 -1.14 14.59
CA LEU A 251 -18.60 -0.84 14.24
C LEU A 251 -17.61 -1.75 14.99
N GLY A 252 -17.80 -1.94 16.30
CA GLY A 252 -16.96 -2.84 17.11
C GLY A 252 -17.05 -4.31 16.68
N TYR A 253 -18.26 -4.84 16.46
CA TYR A 253 -18.42 -6.21 15.93
C TYR A 253 -17.85 -6.35 14.51
N GLY A 254 -17.96 -5.31 13.69
CA GLY A 254 -17.42 -5.26 12.34
C GLY A 254 -15.91 -5.33 12.34
N PHE A 255 -15.26 -4.60 13.26
CA PHE A 255 -13.81 -4.63 13.42
C PHE A 255 -13.34 -6.05 13.78
N VAL A 256 -13.96 -6.67 14.79
CA VAL A 256 -13.62 -8.06 15.18
C VAL A 256 -13.85 -9.04 14.03
N ALA A 257 -14.97 -8.93 13.31
CA ALA A 257 -15.29 -9.81 12.19
C ALA A 257 -14.28 -9.66 11.04
N LEU A 258 -13.94 -8.42 10.68
CA LEU A 258 -13.00 -8.13 9.61
C LEU A 258 -11.57 -8.56 9.99
N SER A 259 -11.12 -8.28 11.22
CA SER A 259 -9.82 -8.75 11.72
C SER A 259 -9.73 -10.28 11.73
N THR A 260 -10.82 -10.97 12.09
CA THR A 260 -10.87 -12.44 12.05
C THR A 260 -10.76 -12.94 10.61
N LEU A 261 -11.45 -12.29 9.67
CA LEU A 261 -11.45 -12.67 8.26
C LEU A 261 -10.05 -12.52 7.64
N PHE A 262 -9.39 -11.37 7.86
CA PHE A 262 -8.02 -11.15 7.39
C PHE A 262 -7.01 -12.07 8.09
N GLY A 263 -7.13 -12.26 9.41
CA GLY A 263 -6.25 -13.16 10.17
C GLY A 263 -6.41 -14.64 9.81
N ALA A 264 -7.60 -15.05 9.34
CA ALA A 264 -7.85 -16.41 8.91
C ALA A 264 -7.14 -16.77 7.61
N VAL A 265 -6.82 -15.81 6.74
CA VAL A 265 -6.17 -16.09 5.44
C VAL A 265 -4.73 -16.62 5.61
N PRO A 266 -3.83 -15.99 6.38
CA PRO A 266 -2.51 -16.56 6.67
C PRO A 266 -2.58 -17.92 7.37
N LEU A 267 -3.51 -18.08 8.33
CA LEU A 267 -3.71 -19.36 9.01
C LEU A 267 -4.14 -20.47 8.05
N ALA A 268 -5.01 -20.15 7.08
CA ALA A 268 -5.38 -21.07 6.02
C ALA A 268 -4.17 -21.40 5.15
N LEU A 269 -3.38 -20.41 4.73
CA LEU A 269 -2.16 -20.62 3.93
C LEU A 269 -1.14 -21.55 4.60
N MET A 270 -1.07 -21.58 5.94
CA MET A 270 -0.20 -22.50 6.68
C MET A 270 -0.67 -23.96 6.65
N THR A 271 -1.91 -24.22 6.23
CA THR A 271 -2.43 -25.58 6.07
C THR A 271 -2.35 -26.00 4.61
N LEU A 272 -1.55 -27.04 4.32
CA LEU A 272 -1.40 -27.62 2.97
C LEU A 272 -2.77 -27.96 2.33
N ILE A 273 -3.74 -28.32 3.18
CA ILE A 273 -5.11 -28.70 2.80
C ILE A 273 -5.95 -27.48 2.34
N ALA A 274 -5.66 -26.26 2.81
CA ALA A 274 -6.45 -25.10 2.43
C ALA A 274 -6.00 -24.47 1.10
N ILE A 275 -4.82 -24.81 0.57
CA ILE A 275 -4.33 -24.24 -0.71
C ILE A 275 -5.34 -24.42 -1.85
N PRO A 276 -5.94 -25.61 -2.07
CA PRO A 276 -6.99 -25.78 -3.08
C PRO A 276 -8.29 -25.02 -2.76
N LEU A 277 -8.52 -24.69 -1.49
CA LEU A 277 -9.74 -24.00 -1.04
C LEU A 277 -9.61 -22.47 -1.10
N ILE A 278 -8.40 -21.92 -1.27
CA ILE A 278 -8.14 -20.47 -1.33
C ILE A 278 -9.08 -19.74 -2.30
N PRO A 279 -9.31 -20.19 -3.54
CA PRO A 279 -10.20 -19.48 -4.47
C PRO A 279 -11.64 -19.34 -3.92
N PHE A 280 -12.14 -20.37 -3.26
CA PHE A 280 -13.46 -20.37 -2.63
C PHE A 280 -13.52 -19.45 -1.41
N ILE A 281 -12.45 -19.40 -0.62
CA ILE A 281 -12.33 -18.49 0.53
C ILE A 281 -12.28 -17.03 0.07
N ILE A 282 -11.51 -16.73 -0.98
CA ILE A 282 -11.45 -15.40 -1.59
C ILE A 282 -12.83 -15.01 -2.13
N LEU A 283 -13.48 -15.90 -2.88
CA LEU A 283 -14.82 -15.65 -3.41
C LEU A 283 -15.85 -15.39 -2.30
N ALA A 284 -15.84 -16.20 -1.23
CA ALA A 284 -16.70 -16.01 -0.07
C ALA A 284 -16.41 -14.68 0.65
N THR A 285 -15.14 -14.29 0.74
CA THR A 285 -14.71 -13.02 1.35
C THR A 285 -15.22 -11.82 0.55
N VAL A 286 -15.05 -11.84 -0.78
CA VAL A 286 -15.56 -10.79 -1.69
C VAL A 286 -17.08 -10.71 -1.63
N ALA A 287 -17.77 -11.86 -1.62
CA ALA A 287 -19.23 -11.89 -1.48
C ALA A 287 -19.70 -11.29 -0.14
N LEU A 288 -19.10 -11.71 0.98
CA LEU A 288 -19.44 -11.18 2.31
C LEU A 288 -19.15 -9.68 2.43
N TRP A 289 -18.03 -9.22 1.88
CA TRP A 289 -17.68 -7.80 1.82
C TRP A 289 -18.72 -7.00 1.06
N THR A 290 -19.13 -7.50 -0.10
CA THR A 290 -20.11 -6.82 -0.96
C THR A 290 -21.48 -6.76 -0.28
N LEU A 291 -21.92 -7.85 0.36
CA LEU A 291 -23.17 -7.89 1.13
C LEU A 291 -23.14 -6.95 2.35
N ALA A 292 -22.00 -6.89 3.06
CA ALA A 292 -21.80 -5.94 4.16
C ALA A 292 -21.96 -4.51 3.67
N TYR A 293 -21.27 -4.16 2.59
CA TYR A 293 -21.31 -2.84 1.98
C TYR A 293 -22.74 -2.47 1.55
N LEU A 294 -23.44 -3.34 0.82
CA LEU A 294 -24.82 -3.11 0.40
C LEU A 294 -25.79 -2.95 1.57
N LEU A 295 -25.64 -3.75 2.64
CA LEU A 295 -26.46 -3.63 3.84
C LEU A 295 -26.27 -2.28 4.53
N ALA A 296 -25.02 -1.83 4.68
CA ALA A 296 -24.72 -0.56 5.30
C ALA A 296 -25.21 0.61 4.44
N VAL A 297 -24.92 0.60 3.13
CA VAL A 297 -25.42 1.62 2.20
C VAL A 297 -26.95 1.68 2.27
N TYR A 298 -27.64 0.54 2.23
CA TYR A 298 -29.10 0.48 2.40
C TYR A 298 -29.56 1.10 3.72
N ALA A 299 -28.91 0.77 4.84
CA ALA A 299 -29.30 1.29 6.13
C ALA A 299 -29.15 2.80 6.23
N LEU A 300 -27.99 3.32 5.83
CA LEU A 300 -27.68 4.75 5.89
C LEU A 300 -28.54 5.54 4.90
N SER A 301 -28.67 5.07 3.65
CA SER A 301 -29.43 5.79 2.63
C SER A 301 -30.93 5.76 2.89
N TRP A 302 -31.46 4.63 3.37
CA TRP A 302 -32.86 4.54 3.80
C TRP A 302 -33.15 5.45 4.97
N TRP A 303 -32.28 5.47 5.99
CA TRP A 303 -32.40 6.39 7.12
C TRP A 303 -32.37 7.85 6.67
N LEU A 304 -31.44 8.21 5.79
CA LEU A 304 -31.31 9.57 5.27
C LEU A 304 -32.55 10.02 4.49
N VAL A 305 -33.00 9.21 3.53
CA VAL A 305 -34.17 9.53 2.70
C VAL A 305 -35.44 9.62 3.53
N THR A 306 -35.67 8.67 4.45
CA THR A 306 -36.88 8.66 5.29
C THR A 306 -36.90 9.72 6.36
N SER A 307 -35.74 10.24 6.76
CA SER A 307 -35.63 11.40 7.67
C SER A 307 -36.09 12.69 7.00
N ILE A 308 -35.94 12.81 5.68
CA ILE A 308 -36.39 13.98 4.90
C ILE A 308 -37.85 13.81 4.49
N ARG A 309 -38.21 12.65 3.95
CA ARG A 309 -39.56 12.35 3.46
C ARG A 309 -39.98 10.92 3.81
N PRO A 310 -41.09 10.72 4.53
CA PRO A 310 -41.56 9.37 4.84
C PRO A 310 -41.97 8.65 3.55
N LEU A 311 -41.35 7.49 3.30
CA LEU A 311 -41.63 6.64 2.14
C LEU A 311 -42.20 5.30 2.58
N LYS A 312 -43.10 4.74 1.77
CA LYS A 312 -43.58 3.37 1.95
C LYS A 312 -42.43 2.38 1.69
N PRO A 313 -42.23 1.34 2.50
CA PRO A 313 -41.09 0.42 2.39
C PRO A 313 -41.29 -0.64 1.28
N SER A 314 -41.63 -0.20 0.07
CA SER A 314 -41.73 -1.05 -1.12
C SER A 314 -40.34 -1.42 -1.65
N LEU A 315 -40.25 -2.52 -2.43
CA LEU A 315 -39.00 -2.94 -3.06
C LEU A 315 -38.38 -1.83 -3.91
N VAL A 316 -39.19 -1.14 -4.72
CA VAL A 316 -38.76 -0.03 -5.57
C VAL A 316 -38.14 1.10 -4.74
N ASN A 317 -38.80 1.54 -3.67
CA ASN A 317 -38.29 2.64 -2.84
C ASN A 317 -36.98 2.26 -2.13
N ARG A 318 -36.83 0.99 -1.73
CA ARG A 318 -35.59 0.48 -1.14
C ARG A 318 -34.45 0.50 -2.16
N LEU A 319 -34.70 0.02 -3.38
CA LEU A 319 -33.71 0.03 -4.46
C LEU A 319 -33.32 1.46 -4.86
N LEU A 320 -34.28 2.40 -4.91
CA LEU A 320 -33.99 3.81 -5.15
C LEU A 320 -33.12 4.42 -4.04
N ALA A 321 -33.40 4.11 -2.77
CA ALA A 321 -32.55 4.53 -1.67
C ALA A 321 -31.13 3.95 -1.78
N ILE A 322 -31.00 2.67 -2.13
CA ILE A 322 -29.69 2.03 -2.34
C ILE A 322 -28.97 2.69 -3.53
N ALA A 323 -29.65 2.92 -4.65
CA ALA A 323 -29.08 3.57 -5.82
C ALA A 323 -28.52 4.97 -5.48
N GLY A 324 -29.32 5.80 -4.81
CA GLY A 324 -28.87 7.12 -4.34
C GLY A 324 -27.70 7.04 -3.37
N GLY A 325 -27.71 6.05 -2.46
CA GLY A 325 -26.59 5.80 -1.54
C GLY A 325 -25.31 5.37 -2.25
N LEU A 326 -25.41 4.51 -3.28
CA LEU A 326 -24.26 4.06 -4.08
C LEU A 326 -23.67 5.22 -4.89
N VAL A 327 -24.51 6.06 -5.50
CA VAL A 327 -24.08 7.28 -6.21
C VAL A 327 -23.39 8.26 -5.24
N LEU A 328 -23.94 8.45 -4.04
CA LEU A 328 -23.32 9.31 -3.04
C LEU A 328 -21.95 8.77 -2.60
N MET A 329 -21.84 7.46 -2.36
CA MET A 329 -20.59 6.81 -1.99
C MET A 329 -19.55 6.87 -3.12
N SER A 330 -19.98 6.76 -4.38
CA SER A 330 -19.05 6.89 -5.52
C SER A 330 -18.52 8.31 -5.65
N LEU A 331 -19.34 9.33 -5.38
CA LEU A 331 -18.88 10.72 -5.33
C LEU A 331 -17.88 10.95 -4.19
N LEU A 332 -18.11 10.33 -3.03
CA LEU A 332 -17.23 10.44 -1.87
C LEU A 332 -15.84 9.84 -2.11
N HIS A 333 -15.71 8.90 -3.05
CA HIS A 333 -14.43 8.30 -3.44
C HIS A 333 -13.47 9.31 -4.09
N TYR A 334 -13.98 10.38 -4.72
CA TYR A 334 -13.15 11.43 -5.32
C TYR A 334 -12.49 12.34 -4.28
N LEU A 335 -12.92 12.30 -3.01
CA LEU A 335 -12.27 13.03 -1.94
C LEU A 335 -11.05 12.25 -1.44
N PRO A 336 -9.81 12.75 -1.63
CA PRO A 336 -8.63 12.11 -1.09
C PRO A 336 -8.75 12.05 0.43
N PHE A 337 -8.26 10.97 1.01
CA PHE A 337 -8.38 10.63 2.43
C PHE A 337 -9.79 10.31 2.95
N PHE A 338 -10.83 11.09 2.61
CA PHE A 338 -12.17 10.86 3.18
C PHE A 338 -12.91 9.68 2.55
N GLY A 339 -12.68 9.43 1.25
CA GLY A 339 -13.33 8.31 0.54
C GLY A 339 -12.98 6.94 1.13
N TRP A 340 -11.70 6.70 1.45
CA TRP A 340 -11.27 5.42 2.00
C TRP A 340 -11.76 5.22 3.44
N ILE A 341 -11.73 6.27 4.28
CA ILE A 341 -12.24 6.22 5.65
C ILE A 341 -13.73 5.90 5.64
N ALA A 342 -14.50 6.62 4.83
CA ALA A 342 -15.94 6.39 4.71
C ALA A 342 -16.24 4.96 4.23
N ASN A 343 -15.49 4.45 3.24
CA ASN A 343 -15.65 3.08 2.76
C ASN A 343 -15.41 2.05 3.88
N ILE A 344 -14.31 2.20 4.64
CA ILE A 344 -14.01 1.32 5.77
C ILE A 344 -15.13 1.36 6.82
N ILE A 345 -15.61 2.56 7.18
CA ILE A 345 -16.70 2.70 8.16
C ILE A 345 -17.97 1.98 7.67
N VAL A 346 -18.35 2.17 6.41
CA VAL A 346 -19.53 1.52 5.81
C VAL A 346 -19.39 0.00 5.86
N VAL A 347 -18.24 -0.53 5.44
CA VAL A 347 -17.95 -1.97 5.45
C VAL A 347 -18.00 -2.52 6.88
N LEU A 348 -17.37 -1.85 7.85
CA LEU A 348 -17.38 -2.25 9.26
C LEU A 348 -18.80 -2.25 9.84
N LEU A 349 -19.61 -1.23 9.56
CA LEU A 349 -21.00 -1.19 10.00
C LEU A 349 -21.82 -2.36 9.43
N GLY A 350 -21.62 -2.67 8.15
CA GLY A 350 -22.25 -3.80 7.46
C GLY A 350 -21.87 -5.15 8.05
N PHE A 351 -20.57 -5.42 8.17
CA PHE A 351 -20.06 -6.65 8.78
C PHE A 351 -20.52 -6.81 10.22
N GLY A 352 -20.51 -5.71 10.98
CA GLY A 352 -20.96 -5.69 12.36
C GLY A 352 -22.42 -6.07 12.52
N ALA A 353 -23.30 -5.48 11.71
CA ALA A 353 -24.72 -5.79 11.74
C ALA A 353 -24.97 -7.27 11.40
N MET A 354 -24.26 -7.83 10.41
CA MET A 354 -24.37 -9.25 10.05
C MET A 354 -23.82 -10.18 11.14
N ALA A 355 -22.59 -9.92 11.60
CA ALA A 355 -21.91 -10.74 12.61
C ALA A 355 -22.73 -10.82 13.90
N ALA A 356 -23.34 -9.70 14.28
CA ALA A 356 -24.05 -9.62 15.54
C ALA A 356 -25.43 -10.31 15.49
N LEU A 357 -26.06 -10.44 14.32
CA LEU A 357 -27.23 -11.29 14.12
C LEU A 357 -26.87 -12.78 14.10
N CYS A 358 -25.76 -13.14 13.45
CA CYS A 358 -25.24 -14.51 13.49
C CYS A 358 -24.93 -14.95 14.93
N GLY A 359 -24.28 -14.09 15.72
CA GLY A 359 -23.98 -14.36 17.13
C GLY A 359 -25.24 -14.58 17.98
N GLN A 360 -26.27 -13.75 17.81
CA GLN A 360 -27.56 -13.92 18.52
C GLN A 360 -28.26 -15.23 18.13
N GLY A 361 -28.25 -15.58 16.84
CA GLY A 361 -28.81 -16.84 16.36
C GLY A 361 -28.09 -18.07 16.93
N MET A 362 -26.75 -18.02 17.03
CA MET A 362 -25.96 -19.10 17.64
C MET A 362 -26.25 -19.26 19.14
N LEU A 363 -26.36 -18.14 19.88
CA LEU A 363 -26.68 -18.17 21.31
C LEU A 363 -28.09 -18.71 21.57
N ALA A 364 -29.08 -18.30 20.76
CA ALA A 364 -30.45 -18.82 20.86
C ALA A 364 -30.52 -20.34 20.58
N ARG A 365 -29.77 -20.84 19.60
CA ARG A 365 -29.66 -22.28 19.31
C ARG A 365 -28.99 -23.05 20.45
N ARG A 366 -27.93 -22.48 21.04
CA ARG A 366 -27.26 -23.07 22.22
C ARG A 366 -28.18 -23.13 23.44
N ALA A 367 -29.01 -22.11 23.66
CA ALA A 367 -29.99 -22.09 24.74
C ALA A 367 -31.07 -23.17 24.55
N ARG A 368 -31.62 -23.32 23.34
CA ARG A 368 -32.58 -24.40 23.02
C ARG A 368 -31.98 -25.79 23.23
N ARG A 369 -30.76 -26.02 22.70
CA ARG A 369 -30.06 -27.30 22.90
C ARG A 369 -29.80 -27.62 24.38
N LYS A 370 -29.56 -26.61 25.22
CA LYS A 370 -29.43 -26.83 26.68
C LYS A 370 -30.77 -27.16 27.33
N ALA A 371 -31.88 -26.58 26.87
CA ALA A 371 -33.22 -26.90 27.37
C ALA A 371 -33.63 -28.34 27.01
N ASP A 372 -33.41 -28.78 25.76
CA ASP A 372 -33.76 -30.13 25.30
C ASP A 372 -33.00 -31.24 26.06
N VAL A 373 -31.77 -30.95 26.51
CA VAL A 373 -30.94 -31.87 27.31
C VAL A 373 -31.42 -31.96 28.77
N VAL A 374 -32.11 -30.95 29.28
CA VAL A 374 -32.68 -30.95 30.63
C VAL A 374 -34.05 -31.64 30.66
N GLU A 375 -34.80 -31.61 29.55
CA GLU A 375 -36.12 -32.25 29.44
C GLU A 375 -36.09 -33.74 29.03
N THR A 376 -34.92 -34.30 28.70
CA THR A 376 -34.80 -35.74 28.41
C THR A 376 -34.81 -36.53 29.74
N PRO A 377 -35.84 -37.36 30.04
CA PRO A 377 -35.89 -38.12 31.29
C PRO A 377 -34.72 -39.12 31.34
N PRO A 378 -34.17 -39.44 32.53
CA PRO A 378 -33.13 -40.46 32.65
C PRO A 378 -33.63 -41.79 32.07
N PRO A 379 -32.74 -42.58 31.42
CA PRO A 379 -33.14 -43.87 30.87
C PRO A 379 -33.77 -44.72 31.97
N HIS A 380 -34.90 -45.36 31.67
CA HIS A 380 -35.56 -46.27 32.59
C HIS A 380 -34.53 -47.27 33.15
N PRO A 381 -34.54 -47.53 34.47
CA PRO A 381 -33.68 -48.57 35.02
C PRO A 381 -33.96 -49.89 34.28
N PRO A 382 -32.92 -50.72 34.04
CA PRO A 382 -33.10 -51.97 33.32
C PRO A 382 -34.22 -52.77 33.99
N ALA A 383 -35.17 -53.25 33.19
CA ALA A 383 -36.26 -54.08 33.66
C ALA A 383 -35.69 -55.21 34.51
N ALA A 384 -36.13 -55.30 35.77
CA ALA A 384 -35.80 -56.41 36.63
C ALA A 384 -36.12 -57.71 35.88
N ALA A 385 -35.11 -58.57 35.75
CA ALA A 385 -35.27 -59.90 35.19
C ALA A 385 -36.44 -60.58 35.92
N ALA A 386 -37.48 -60.95 35.17
CA ALA A 386 -38.55 -61.78 35.68
C ALA A 386 -37.93 -63.10 36.16
N ALA A 387 -38.20 -63.48 37.40
CA ALA A 387 -37.83 -64.77 37.95
C ALA A 387 -38.45 -65.89 37.12
N ASP A 388 -37.61 -66.84 36.71
CA ASP A 388 -37.98 -68.09 36.04
C ASP A 388 -38.80 -68.97 36.98
N PRO A 389 -40.01 -69.44 36.60
CA PRO A 389 -40.88 -70.21 37.49
C PRO A 389 -40.55 -71.71 37.53
N THR A 390 -39.27 -72.11 37.49
CA THR A 390 -38.85 -73.52 37.47
C THR A 390 -37.95 -73.98 38.63
N ASP A 391 -37.98 -73.28 39.77
CA ASP A 391 -37.33 -73.77 41.00
C ASP A 391 -38.29 -74.63 41.85
N PRO A 392 -37.97 -75.90 42.16
CA PRO A 392 -38.79 -76.76 43.02
C PRO A 392 -38.64 -76.36 44.51
N PRO A 393 -39.67 -76.56 45.36
CA PRO A 393 -39.62 -76.14 46.75
C PRO A 393 -38.65 -77.00 47.58
N ASP A 394 -37.72 -76.33 48.26
CA ASP A 394 -36.85 -76.88 49.30
C ASP A 394 -37.66 -77.43 50.50
N GLU A 395 -37.25 -78.63 50.92
CA GLU A 395 -37.81 -79.42 52.00
C GLU A 395 -37.50 -78.81 53.40
N PRO A 396 -38.44 -78.79 54.36
CA PRO A 396 -38.17 -78.26 55.70
C PRO A 396 -37.35 -79.23 56.56
N PRO A 397 -36.53 -78.71 57.50
CA PRO A 397 -35.56 -79.50 58.26
C PRO A 397 -36.21 -80.41 59.30
N ARG A 398 -35.75 -81.67 59.38
CA ARG A 398 -36.01 -82.56 60.52
C ARG A 398 -35.10 -82.19 61.69
N ALA A 399 -35.68 -82.28 62.88
CA ALA A 399 -35.04 -82.11 64.19
C ALA A 399 -33.92 -83.13 64.46
#